data_AF-A0A950FDW9-F1
#
_entry.id   AF-A0A950FDW9-F1
#
_cell.length_a   1.000
_cell.length_b   1.000
_cell.length_c   1.000
_cell.angle_alpha   90.00
_cell.angle_beta   90.00
_cell.angle_gamma   90.00
#
_symmetry.space_group_name_H-M   'P 1'
#
loop_
_entity.id
_entity.type
_entity.pdbx_description
1 polymer ?
#
loop_
_entity_poly.entity_id
_entity_poly.type
_entity_poly.pdbx_seq_one_letter_code
_entity_poly.pdbx_strand_id
1 'polypeptide(L)'
;MYERIAGVPPPPAVLAQMVTAINNSPGQPGLLAAAAIATQAPTFYNVTLKNLVIPWTNRDQTVFAPFNDYAATVIGMVRDDVPFNTALSADLLYVVNAPGLPAPSNASNAHYATAEANGVDLSTALKPSTQSATYGTPTAATAGLLTTYAAEAAFFIKGTNRAMFRFTMINHFCNDMQTLMDTTRPTDRVRQDVARSPGGDSRVYLQTCVGCHSGMDPMAQAFAYYNFNGTVGPGPMNTGTMEYTQGQVQPKYLINATNFPFGFVTPDDSWSNRWRQGVNASLGWSASLPGSGSGAKSLGTELESSSAFAQCQVTKVFQAVCFRAPVSAADQTTVAAITASFQAGGYKLKQVFQQSAAACPGQ
;
A
#
# COMPACT_ATOMS: atom_id res chain seq x y z
N MET A 1 -2.58 -25.26 -9.67
CA MET A 1 -1.84 -24.59 -8.57
C MET A 1 -0.58 -23.83 -9.02
N TYR A 2 0.45 -24.49 -9.58
CA TYR A 2 1.73 -23.80 -9.92
C TYR A 2 1.51 -22.59 -10.84
N GLU A 3 0.76 -22.75 -11.92
CA GLU A 3 0.42 -21.67 -12.86
C GLU A 3 -0.25 -20.46 -12.20
N ARG A 4 -1.09 -20.70 -11.19
CA ARG A 4 -1.78 -19.63 -10.43
C ARG A 4 -0.82 -18.76 -9.61
N ILE A 5 0.29 -19.35 -9.16
CA ILE A 5 1.33 -18.63 -8.39
C ILE A 5 2.41 -18.08 -9.33
N ALA A 6 2.93 -18.92 -10.22
CA ALA A 6 4.10 -18.61 -11.03
C ALA A 6 3.76 -17.94 -12.37
N GLY A 7 2.48 -17.92 -12.78
CA GLY A 7 2.03 -17.35 -14.05
C GLY A 7 2.42 -18.17 -15.30
N VAL A 8 3.06 -19.33 -15.13
CA VAL A 8 3.55 -20.20 -16.21
C VAL A 8 3.37 -21.68 -15.83
N PRO A 9 3.32 -22.61 -16.80
CA PRO A 9 3.29 -24.05 -16.50
C PRO A 9 4.50 -24.52 -15.69
N PRO A 10 4.34 -25.53 -14.80
CA PRO A 10 5.44 -26.06 -14.02
C PRO A 10 6.45 -26.82 -14.89
N PRO A 11 7.77 -26.64 -14.66
CA PRO A 11 8.77 -27.57 -15.17
C PRO A 11 8.47 -29.00 -14.68
N PRO A 12 8.73 -30.06 -15.48
CA PRO A 12 8.38 -31.43 -15.10
C PRO A 12 8.92 -31.88 -13.74
N ALA A 13 10.15 -31.49 -13.41
CA ALA A 13 10.76 -31.81 -12.12
C ALA A 13 10.03 -31.12 -10.94
N VAL A 14 9.61 -29.87 -11.13
CA VAL A 14 8.88 -29.12 -10.10
C VAL A 14 7.46 -29.67 -9.94
N LEU A 15 6.82 -30.06 -11.03
CA LEU A 15 5.53 -30.75 -10.98
C LEU A 15 5.63 -32.05 -10.19
N ALA A 16 6.66 -32.87 -10.44
CA ALA A 16 6.90 -34.10 -9.70
C ALA A 16 7.09 -33.83 -8.19
N GLN A 17 7.86 -32.81 -7.83
CA GLN A 17 8.03 -32.39 -6.42
C GLN A 17 6.70 -31.99 -5.77
N MET A 18 5.86 -31.23 -6.47
CA MET A 18 4.53 -30.86 -5.96
C MET A 18 3.62 -32.07 -5.78
N VAL A 19 3.62 -33.02 -6.71
CA VAL A 19 2.85 -34.27 -6.60
C VAL A 19 3.33 -35.09 -5.40
N THR A 20 4.65 -35.22 -5.21
CA THR A 20 5.22 -35.90 -4.04
C THR A 20 4.80 -35.20 -2.74
N ALA A 21 4.84 -33.86 -2.68
CA ALA A 21 4.43 -33.11 -1.51
C ALA A 21 2.94 -33.35 -1.15
N ILE A 22 2.06 -33.43 -2.15
CA ILE A 22 0.64 -33.73 -1.95
C ILE A 22 0.44 -35.17 -1.46
N ASN A 23 1.13 -36.14 -2.08
CA ASN A 23 0.98 -37.56 -1.73
C ASN A 23 1.53 -37.88 -0.33
N ASN A 24 2.60 -37.21 0.10
CA ASN A 24 3.18 -37.39 1.43
C ASN A 24 2.32 -36.80 2.56
N SER A 25 1.40 -35.88 2.25
CA SER A 25 0.55 -35.23 3.25
C SER A 25 -0.82 -34.89 2.65
N PRO A 26 -1.72 -35.88 2.49
CA PRO A 26 -2.99 -35.68 1.81
C PRO A 26 -3.83 -34.53 2.40
N GLY A 27 -4.60 -33.87 1.53
CA GLY A 27 -5.46 -32.74 1.91
C GLY A 27 -4.71 -31.41 2.01
N GLN A 28 -5.19 -30.52 2.89
CA GLN A 28 -4.67 -29.15 3.02
C GLN A 28 -3.17 -29.06 3.32
N PRO A 29 -2.56 -29.89 4.19
CA PRO A 29 -1.13 -29.82 4.46
C PRO A 29 -0.25 -30.03 3.20
N GLY A 30 -0.58 -31.01 2.36
CA GLY A 30 0.15 -31.28 1.12
C GLY A 30 -0.10 -30.23 0.04
N LEU A 31 -1.31 -29.66 -0.02
CA LEU A 31 -1.59 -28.52 -0.90
C LEU A 31 -0.77 -27.29 -0.52
N LEU A 32 -0.62 -27.00 0.78
CA LEU A 32 0.24 -25.92 1.26
C LEU A 32 1.72 -26.19 0.95
N ALA A 33 2.18 -27.43 1.15
CA ALA A 33 3.55 -27.82 0.81
C ALA A 33 3.83 -27.67 -0.70
N ALA A 34 2.90 -28.07 -1.56
CA ALA A 34 2.99 -27.86 -3.00
C ALA A 34 2.98 -26.37 -3.37
N ALA A 35 2.13 -25.56 -2.72
CA ALA A 35 2.09 -24.12 -2.95
C ALA A 35 3.40 -23.43 -2.52
N ALA A 36 4.04 -23.91 -1.45
CA ALA A 36 5.34 -23.42 -1.00
C ALA A 36 6.44 -23.66 -2.05
N ILE A 37 6.41 -24.82 -2.73
CA ILE A 37 7.29 -25.09 -3.88
C ILE A 37 7.02 -24.09 -5.02
N ALA A 38 5.74 -23.85 -5.35
CA ALA A 38 5.38 -22.91 -6.42
C ALA A 38 5.84 -21.46 -6.13
N THR A 39 5.80 -21.01 -4.87
CA THR A 39 6.31 -19.67 -4.48
C THR A 39 7.83 -19.51 -4.55
N GLN A 40 8.58 -20.58 -4.87
CA GLN A 40 10.03 -20.49 -5.15
C GLN A 40 10.32 -20.16 -6.62
N ALA A 41 9.33 -20.18 -7.50
CA ALA A 41 9.51 -19.88 -8.90
C ALA A 41 9.99 -18.43 -9.10
N PRO A 42 11.04 -18.16 -9.90
CA PRO A 42 11.45 -16.80 -10.23
C PRO A 42 10.30 -15.96 -10.81
N THR A 43 9.44 -16.56 -11.63
CA THR A 43 8.29 -15.86 -12.25
C THR A 43 7.22 -15.43 -11.24
N PHE A 44 7.13 -16.05 -10.05
CA PHE A 44 6.28 -15.55 -8.97
C PHE A 44 6.69 -14.12 -8.58
N TYR A 45 7.98 -13.84 -8.47
CA TYR A 45 8.51 -12.52 -8.11
C TYR A 45 8.55 -11.56 -9.31
N ASN A 46 9.05 -12.03 -10.45
CA ASN A 46 9.28 -11.20 -11.65
C ASN A 46 8.00 -10.83 -12.41
N VAL A 47 6.95 -11.63 -12.26
CA VAL A 47 5.69 -11.46 -13.02
C VAL A 47 4.51 -11.31 -12.06
N THR A 48 4.17 -12.34 -11.28
CA THR A 48 2.92 -12.35 -10.50
C THR A 48 2.88 -11.25 -9.45
N LEU A 49 3.90 -11.16 -8.58
CA LEU A 49 3.97 -10.12 -7.55
C LEU A 49 4.12 -8.73 -8.15
N LYS A 50 4.98 -8.58 -9.16
CA LYS A 50 5.15 -7.30 -9.85
C LYS A 50 3.82 -6.79 -10.41
N ASN A 51 3.11 -7.62 -11.18
CA ASN A 51 1.84 -7.23 -11.79
C ASN A 51 0.73 -6.97 -10.76
N LEU A 52 0.78 -7.64 -9.60
CA LEU A 52 -0.14 -7.36 -8.49
C LEU A 52 0.08 -5.96 -7.89
N VAL A 53 1.34 -5.55 -7.75
CA VAL A 53 1.72 -4.37 -6.96
C VAL A 53 1.83 -3.10 -7.80
N ILE A 54 2.25 -3.19 -9.06
CA ILE A 54 2.44 -2.02 -9.92
C ILE A 54 1.21 -1.08 -9.97
N PRO A 55 -0.04 -1.57 -10.05
CA PRO A 55 -1.23 -0.72 -9.94
C PRO A 55 -1.31 0.15 -8.67
N TRP A 56 -0.65 -0.25 -7.58
CA TRP A 56 -0.67 0.51 -6.31
C TRP A 56 0.27 1.72 -6.37
N THR A 57 1.13 1.80 -7.38
CA THR A 57 2.23 2.77 -7.46
C THR A 57 1.94 3.97 -8.36
N ASN A 58 0.75 4.00 -8.99
CA ASN A 58 0.37 5.05 -9.93
C ASN A 58 -1.11 5.41 -9.85
N ARG A 59 -1.46 6.64 -10.28
CA ARG A 59 -2.85 7.16 -10.18
C ARG A 59 -3.83 6.47 -11.11
N ASP A 60 -3.36 5.96 -12.24
CA ASP A 60 -4.18 5.27 -13.25
C ASP A 60 -4.49 3.83 -12.85
N GLN A 61 -3.85 3.32 -11.80
CA GLN A 61 -3.93 1.93 -11.34
C GLN A 61 -3.64 0.92 -12.47
N THR A 62 -2.80 1.31 -13.42
CA THR A 62 -2.42 0.48 -14.55
C THR A 62 -1.28 -0.46 -14.17
N VAL A 63 -1.33 -1.69 -14.70
CA VAL A 63 -0.24 -2.67 -14.60
C VAL A 63 0.94 -2.34 -15.53
N PHE A 64 0.74 -1.42 -16.48
CA PHE A 64 1.73 -1.06 -17.49
C PHE A 64 2.71 0.05 -17.04
N ALA A 65 2.62 0.51 -15.79
CA ALA A 65 3.60 1.45 -15.25
C ALA A 65 4.97 0.76 -15.04
N PRO A 66 6.10 1.47 -15.21
CA PRO A 66 7.43 0.88 -15.05
C PRO A 66 7.69 0.32 -13.65
N PHE A 67 8.53 -0.71 -13.57
CA PHE A 67 9.02 -1.21 -12.28
C PHE A 67 9.74 -0.12 -11.47
N ASN A 68 9.49 -0.12 -10.16
CA ASN A 68 9.85 0.98 -9.27
C ASN A 68 10.16 0.50 -7.85
N ASP A 69 10.68 1.42 -7.03
CA ASP A 69 11.11 1.19 -5.67
C ASP A 69 10.01 0.74 -4.70
N TYR A 70 8.79 1.24 -4.86
CA TYR A 70 7.61 0.75 -4.14
C TYR A 70 7.38 -0.73 -4.43
N ALA A 71 7.28 -1.09 -5.72
CA ALA A 71 7.02 -2.46 -6.13
C ALA A 71 8.17 -3.40 -5.70
N ALA A 72 9.42 -2.97 -5.86
CA ALA A 72 10.58 -3.70 -5.40
C ALA A 72 10.55 -3.97 -3.89
N THR A 73 10.13 -2.97 -3.10
CA THR A 73 10.01 -3.08 -1.65
C THR A 73 8.96 -4.11 -1.26
N VAL A 74 7.77 -4.10 -1.87
CA VAL A 74 6.75 -5.13 -1.61
C VAL A 74 7.25 -6.53 -2.01
N ILE A 75 7.86 -6.68 -3.19
CA ILE A 75 8.38 -7.99 -3.65
C ILE A 75 9.45 -8.50 -2.69
N GLY A 76 10.34 -7.62 -2.23
CA GLY A 76 11.37 -7.96 -1.24
C GLY A 76 10.78 -8.36 0.12
N MET A 77 9.80 -7.62 0.62
CA MET A 77 9.07 -7.97 1.85
C MET A 77 8.41 -9.34 1.75
N VAL A 78 7.77 -9.65 0.61
CA VAL A 78 7.18 -10.97 0.37
C VAL A 78 8.28 -12.04 0.34
N ARG A 79 9.37 -11.82 -0.39
CA ARG A 79 10.46 -12.80 -0.52
C ARG A 79 11.12 -13.12 0.81
N ASP A 80 11.38 -12.11 1.63
CA ASP A 80 12.12 -12.24 2.88
C ASP A 80 11.21 -12.44 4.11
N ASP A 81 9.90 -12.64 3.88
CA ASP A 81 8.88 -12.83 4.92
C ASP A 81 8.88 -11.72 5.98
N VAL A 82 9.13 -10.48 5.55
CA VAL A 82 9.03 -9.29 6.39
C VAL A 82 7.56 -9.10 6.80
N PRO A 83 7.27 -8.87 8.10
CA PRO A 83 5.90 -8.61 8.55
C PRO A 83 5.27 -7.47 7.77
N PHE A 84 4.23 -7.76 6.99
CA PHE A 84 3.65 -6.80 6.06
C PHE A 84 2.83 -5.70 6.76
N ASN A 85 2.52 -5.88 8.05
CA ASN A 85 2.03 -4.81 8.94
C ASN A 85 3.15 -3.86 9.40
N THR A 86 4.21 -3.72 8.60
CA THR A 86 5.23 -2.67 8.72
C THR A 86 5.39 -1.89 7.40
N ALA A 87 4.61 -2.27 6.38
CA ALA A 87 4.71 -1.73 5.03
C ALA A 87 4.44 -0.22 4.94
N LEU A 88 3.74 0.37 5.90
CA LEU A 88 3.38 1.79 5.89
C LEU A 88 4.20 2.61 6.91
N SER A 89 5.05 1.99 7.72
CA SER A 89 5.77 2.66 8.82
C SER A 89 7.28 2.42 8.84
N ALA A 90 7.75 1.28 8.32
CA ALA A 90 9.16 0.92 8.41
C ALA A 90 10.08 1.90 7.67
N ASP A 91 11.30 2.08 8.19
CA ASP A 91 12.41 2.61 7.38
C ASP A 91 12.99 1.48 6.54
N LEU A 92 12.32 1.14 5.44
CA LEU A 92 12.64 -0.02 4.63
C LEU A 92 12.61 0.34 3.15
N LEU A 93 13.58 -0.19 2.43
CA LEU A 93 13.69 -0.13 0.97
C LEU A 93 14.26 -1.46 0.49
N TYR A 94 13.85 -1.92 -0.69
CA TYR A 94 14.60 -2.95 -1.41
C TYR A 94 15.23 -2.36 -2.67
N VAL A 95 16.52 -2.61 -2.85
CA VAL A 95 17.29 -2.22 -4.03
C VAL A 95 17.66 -3.45 -4.85
N VAL A 96 17.80 -3.29 -6.17
CA VAL A 96 18.22 -4.38 -7.05
C VAL A 96 19.74 -4.41 -7.12
N ASN A 97 20.36 -5.51 -6.69
CA ASN A 97 21.80 -5.70 -6.77
C ASN A 97 22.17 -6.50 -8.03
N ALA A 98 22.40 -5.79 -9.13
CA ALA A 98 22.85 -6.36 -10.40
C ALA A 98 23.79 -5.38 -11.13
N PRO A 99 24.70 -5.88 -11.98
CA PRO A 99 25.60 -5.02 -12.76
C PRO A 99 24.84 -4.20 -13.79
N GLY A 100 25.39 -3.04 -14.16
CA GLY A 100 24.84 -2.18 -15.22
C GLY A 100 23.61 -1.37 -14.83
N LEU A 101 23.26 -1.32 -13.54
CA LEU A 101 22.17 -0.49 -13.05
C LEU A 101 22.67 0.91 -12.64
N PRO A 102 21.91 1.98 -12.89
CA PRO A 102 22.11 3.26 -12.23
C PRO A 102 22.07 3.11 -10.70
N ALA A 103 22.69 4.02 -9.95
CA ALA A 103 22.54 4.03 -8.50
C ALA A 103 21.06 4.27 -8.11
N PRO A 104 20.55 3.63 -7.02
CA PRO A 104 19.26 3.99 -6.45
C PRO A 104 19.18 5.48 -6.14
N SER A 105 18.01 6.10 -6.36
CA SER A 105 17.85 7.54 -6.28
C SER A 105 16.47 7.92 -5.73
N ASN A 106 16.43 8.96 -4.91
CA ASN A 106 15.20 9.59 -4.43
C ASN A 106 14.60 10.60 -5.43
N ALA A 107 15.17 10.67 -6.64
CA ALA A 107 14.73 11.57 -7.71
C ALA A 107 14.32 10.81 -8.98
N SER A 108 14.49 9.48 -9.00
CA SER A 108 14.26 8.67 -10.19
C SER A 108 14.15 7.18 -9.88
N ASN A 109 13.24 6.51 -10.59
CA ASN A 109 13.13 5.04 -10.62
C ASN A 109 13.98 4.40 -11.73
N ALA A 110 14.94 5.10 -12.34
CA ALA A 110 15.78 4.56 -13.42
C ALA A 110 16.54 3.28 -13.00
N HIS A 111 16.95 3.16 -11.73
CA HIS A 111 17.54 1.95 -11.17
C HIS A 111 16.65 0.72 -11.39
N TYR A 112 15.37 0.83 -11.02
CA TYR A 112 14.39 -0.25 -11.08
C TYR A 112 13.89 -0.50 -12.51
N ALA A 113 13.60 0.55 -13.27
CA ALA A 113 13.20 0.42 -14.67
C ALA A 113 14.29 -0.24 -15.53
N THR A 114 15.57 0.08 -15.28
CA THR A 114 16.70 -0.56 -15.97
C THR A 114 16.87 -2.03 -15.54
N ALA A 115 16.64 -2.35 -14.27
CA ALA A 115 16.66 -3.74 -13.81
C ALA A 115 15.59 -4.60 -14.50
N GLU A 116 14.39 -4.07 -14.67
CA GLU A 116 13.32 -4.72 -15.42
C GLU A 116 13.70 -4.89 -16.90
N ALA A 117 14.21 -3.83 -17.55
CA ALA A 117 14.64 -3.88 -18.95
C ALA A 117 15.76 -4.90 -19.19
N ASN A 118 16.67 -5.07 -18.22
CA ASN A 118 17.76 -6.05 -18.26
C ASN A 118 17.30 -7.47 -17.90
N GLY A 119 16.03 -7.69 -17.55
CA GLY A 119 15.52 -9.00 -17.16
C GLY A 119 16.13 -9.54 -15.87
N VAL A 120 16.50 -8.66 -14.93
CA VAL A 120 17.11 -9.06 -13.66
C VAL A 120 16.13 -9.90 -12.83
N ASP A 121 16.59 -11.05 -12.35
CA ASP A 121 15.79 -11.94 -11.51
C ASP A 121 15.59 -11.40 -10.09
N LEU A 122 14.40 -10.86 -9.82
CA LEU A 122 14.00 -10.30 -8.53
C LEU A 122 13.98 -11.33 -7.40
N SER A 123 13.88 -12.63 -7.71
CA SER A 123 13.90 -13.68 -6.68
C SER A 123 15.27 -13.79 -5.98
N THR A 124 16.34 -13.29 -6.61
CA THR A 124 17.71 -13.38 -6.08
C THR A 124 18.38 -12.02 -5.93
N ALA A 125 18.08 -11.06 -6.81
CA ALA A 125 18.79 -9.79 -6.91
C ALA A 125 18.37 -8.72 -5.88
N LEU A 126 17.16 -8.79 -5.32
CA LEU A 126 16.70 -7.79 -4.34
C LEU A 126 17.53 -7.87 -3.04
N LYS A 127 17.93 -6.72 -2.48
CA LYS A 127 18.61 -6.63 -1.19
C LYS A 127 17.93 -5.60 -0.29
N PRO A 128 17.71 -5.91 1.01
CA PRO A 128 17.15 -4.95 1.94
C PRO A 128 18.14 -3.81 2.18
N SER A 129 17.59 -2.61 2.30
CA SER A 129 18.26 -1.37 2.70
C SER A 129 17.26 -0.51 3.47
N THR A 130 17.64 0.71 3.81
CA THR A 130 16.74 1.70 4.40
C THR A 130 16.60 2.92 3.50
N GLN A 131 15.48 3.63 3.60
CA GLN A 131 15.29 4.88 2.88
C GLN A 131 16.22 5.94 3.46
N SER A 132 16.44 5.93 4.78
CA SER A 132 17.38 6.85 5.41
C SER A 132 18.81 6.72 4.91
N ALA A 133 19.30 5.49 4.71
CA ALA A 133 20.67 5.26 4.23
C ALA A 133 20.79 5.46 2.72
N THR A 134 19.79 5.03 1.95
CA THR A 134 19.86 5.03 0.48
C THR A 134 19.49 6.37 -0.12
N TYR A 135 18.44 7.01 0.41
CA TYR A 135 17.87 8.25 -0.11
C TYR A 135 18.25 9.48 0.71
N GLY A 136 18.87 9.29 1.87
CA GLY A 136 19.13 10.39 2.82
C GLY A 136 17.87 10.92 3.50
N THR A 137 16.74 10.21 3.39
CA THR A 137 15.48 10.61 4.02
C THR A 137 15.66 10.64 5.54
N PRO A 138 15.35 11.74 6.23
CA PRO A 138 15.43 11.77 7.69
C PRO A 138 14.65 10.61 8.30
N THR A 139 15.19 9.90 9.30
CA THR A 139 14.53 8.72 9.89
C THR A 139 13.12 9.04 10.42
N ALA A 140 12.88 10.27 10.87
CA ALA A 140 11.55 10.73 11.29
C ALA A 140 10.56 10.89 10.13
N ALA A 141 11.07 11.07 8.91
CA ALA A 141 10.31 11.25 7.67
C ALA A 141 10.01 9.94 6.92
N THR A 142 10.61 8.81 7.29
CA THR A 142 10.34 7.55 6.57
C THR A 142 8.98 6.98 6.98
N ALA A 143 8.23 6.39 6.06
CA ALA A 143 6.92 5.76 6.31
C ALA A 143 6.66 4.61 5.33
N GLY A 144 7.58 3.66 5.29
CA GLY A 144 7.52 2.48 4.43
C GLY A 144 7.25 2.84 2.98
N LEU A 145 6.26 2.20 2.38
CA LEU A 145 5.86 2.39 1.01
C LEU A 145 5.40 3.82 0.70
N LEU A 146 4.90 4.58 1.69
CA LEU A 146 4.36 5.94 1.49
C LEU A 146 5.44 6.98 1.13
N THR A 147 6.70 6.72 1.47
CA THR A 147 7.84 7.63 1.26
C THR A 147 8.88 7.04 0.31
N THR A 148 8.46 6.05 -0.48
CA THR A 148 9.21 5.63 -1.68
C THR A 148 9.06 6.69 -2.76
N TYR A 149 10.06 6.84 -3.63
CA TYR A 149 10.02 7.82 -4.71
C TYR A 149 8.77 7.62 -5.59
N ALA A 150 8.39 6.38 -5.90
CA ALA A 150 7.16 6.10 -6.66
C ALA A 150 5.90 6.65 -5.98
N ALA A 151 5.72 6.42 -4.67
CA ALA A 151 4.56 6.94 -3.95
C ALA A 151 4.57 8.46 -3.85
N GLU A 152 5.73 9.06 -3.58
CA GLU A 152 5.87 10.51 -3.45
C GLU A 152 5.57 11.20 -4.77
N ALA A 153 6.20 10.72 -5.85
CA ALA A 153 5.98 11.21 -7.20
C ALA A 153 4.52 11.03 -7.64
N ALA A 154 3.87 9.91 -7.29
CA ALA A 154 2.48 9.67 -7.67
C ALA A 154 1.49 10.46 -6.81
N PHE A 155 1.68 10.56 -5.49
CA PHE A 155 0.60 10.92 -4.56
C PHE A 155 0.86 12.17 -3.71
N PHE A 156 2.10 12.65 -3.61
CA PHE A 156 2.40 13.96 -2.99
C PHE A 156 2.51 15.10 -4.00
N ILE A 157 2.56 14.80 -5.30
CA ILE A 157 2.55 15.80 -6.37
C ILE A 157 1.25 16.64 -6.36
N LYS A 158 1.41 17.96 -6.25
CA LYS A 158 0.33 18.97 -6.16
C LYS A 158 -0.62 18.76 -4.96
N GLY A 159 -1.59 19.67 -4.84
CA GLY A 159 -2.64 19.60 -3.82
C GLY A 159 -2.09 19.64 -2.39
N THR A 160 -2.90 19.14 -1.46
CA THR A 160 -2.66 19.29 -0.01
C THR A 160 -2.52 17.92 0.68
N ASN A 161 -1.87 16.97 -0.01
CA ASN A 161 -1.59 15.57 0.41
C ASN A 161 -2.80 14.65 0.67
N ARG A 162 -4.02 15.07 0.36
CA ARG A 162 -5.21 14.17 0.41
C ARG A 162 -5.11 13.00 -0.58
N ALA A 163 -4.40 13.19 -1.70
CA ALA A 163 -4.21 12.12 -2.68
C ALA A 163 -3.40 10.96 -2.08
N MET A 164 -2.32 11.23 -1.35
CA MET A 164 -1.58 10.19 -0.61
C MET A 164 -2.52 9.38 0.29
N PHE A 165 -3.27 10.05 1.17
CA PHE A 165 -4.21 9.37 2.05
C PHE A 165 -5.25 8.53 1.28
N ARG A 166 -5.88 9.12 0.24
CA ARG A 166 -6.87 8.42 -0.59
C ARG A 166 -6.30 7.16 -1.22
N PHE A 167 -5.15 7.26 -1.87
CA PHE A 167 -4.54 6.10 -2.52
C PHE A 167 -4.01 5.08 -1.51
N THR A 168 -3.61 5.47 -0.30
CA THR A 168 -3.36 4.52 0.79
C THR A 168 -4.63 3.71 1.12
N MET A 169 -5.80 4.34 1.16
CA MET A 169 -7.06 3.62 1.40
C MET A 169 -7.43 2.68 0.24
N ILE A 170 -7.30 3.15 -1.01
CA ILE A 170 -7.53 2.31 -2.18
C ILE A 170 -6.59 1.09 -2.17
N ASN A 171 -5.29 1.34 -1.95
CA ASN A 171 -4.26 0.32 -2.11
C ASN A 171 -4.13 -0.61 -0.91
N HIS A 172 -4.44 -0.16 0.30
CA HIS A 172 -4.22 -0.95 1.49
C HIS A 172 -5.49 -1.29 2.28
N PHE A 173 -6.62 -0.66 1.97
CA PHE A 173 -7.92 -0.94 2.60
C PHE A 173 -8.95 -1.43 1.59
N CYS A 174 -8.65 -1.42 0.28
CA CYS A 174 -9.55 -1.85 -0.78
C CYS A 174 -10.86 -1.03 -0.77
N ASN A 175 -10.77 0.22 -0.30
CA ASN A 175 -11.87 1.16 -0.13
C ASN A 175 -11.44 2.53 -0.64
N ASP A 176 -12.28 3.17 -1.44
CA ASP A 176 -12.07 4.58 -1.83
C ASP A 176 -12.87 5.50 -0.88
N MET A 177 -12.67 6.80 -0.97
CA MET A 177 -13.28 7.80 -0.09
C MET A 177 -14.81 7.73 -0.11
N GLN A 178 -15.40 7.38 -1.25
CA GLN A 178 -16.85 7.24 -1.42
C GLN A 178 -17.43 6.10 -0.57
N THR A 179 -16.69 5.00 -0.38
CA THR A 179 -17.15 3.89 0.48
C THR A 179 -16.88 4.16 1.96
N LEU A 180 -15.99 5.11 2.25
CA LEU A 180 -15.62 5.52 3.61
C LEU A 180 -16.34 6.80 4.09
N MET A 181 -17.32 7.30 3.33
CA MET A 181 -18.05 8.50 3.69
C MET A 181 -18.78 8.35 5.04
N ASP A 182 -18.49 9.25 5.98
CA ASP A 182 -19.17 9.33 7.27
C ASP A 182 -19.50 10.79 7.63
N THR A 183 -20.75 11.18 7.41
CA THR A 183 -21.25 12.53 7.71
C THR A 183 -21.55 12.75 9.19
N THR A 184 -21.37 11.73 10.04
CA THR A 184 -21.60 11.81 11.50
C THR A 184 -20.37 12.26 12.29
N ARG A 185 -19.20 12.38 11.65
CA ARG A 185 -17.95 12.79 12.31
C ARG A 185 -17.86 14.33 12.41
N PRO A 186 -17.28 14.86 13.50
CA PRO A 186 -17.06 16.29 13.65
C PRO A 186 -16.24 16.91 12.51
N THR A 187 -16.57 18.15 12.15
CA THR A 187 -15.97 18.87 11.01
C THR A 187 -14.86 19.85 11.44
N ASP A 188 -14.46 19.84 12.72
CA ASP A 188 -13.52 20.80 13.33
C ASP A 188 -12.11 20.78 12.72
N ARG A 189 -11.75 19.68 12.05
CA ARG A 189 -10.45 19.50 11.38
C ARG A 189 -10.52 19.62 9.86
N VAL A 190 -11.69 19.96 9.29
CA VAL A 190 -11.79 20.23 7.85
C VAL A 190 -11.11 21.56 7.53
N ARG A 191 -10.13 21.52 6.63
CA ARG A 191 -9.25 22.66 6.34
C ARG A 191 -9.96 23.83 5.65
N GLN A 192 -9.30 24.99 5.66
CA GLN A 192 -9.77 26.24 5.04
C GLN A 192 -9.94 26.16 3.52
N ASP A 193 -9.24 25.24 2.85
CA ASP A 193 -9.22 25.10 1.40
C ASP A 193 -10.51 24.49 0.80
N VAL A 194 -11.38 23.94 1.65
CA VAL A 194 -12.65 23.33 1.24
C VAL A 194 -13.79 24.34 1.40
N ALA A 195 -14.47 24.67 0.31
CA ALA A 195 -15.63 25.56 0.34
C ALA A 195 -16.78 24.96 1.18
N ARG A 196 -17.45 25.80 1.98
CA ARG A 196 -18.63 25.40 2.78
C ARG A 196 -19.97 25.57 2.05
N SER A 197 -19.95 26.26 0.91
CA SER A 197 -21.08 26.36 -0.03
C SER A 197 -20.60 26.14 -1.48
N PRO A 198 -20.12 24.94 -1.84
CA PRO A 198 -19.68 24.66 -3.20
C PRO A 198 -20.81 24.96 -4.20
N GLY A 199 -20.52 25.78 -5.23
CA GLY A 199 -21.54 26.21 -6.20
C GLY A 199 -22.68 27.05 -5.61
N GLY A 200 -22.49 27.62 -4.41
CA GLY A 200 -23.51 28.41 -3.70
C GLY A 200 -24.47 27.58 -2.83
N ASP A 201 -24.31 26.25 -2.76
CA ASP A 201 -25.19 25.36 -2.01
C ASP A 201 -24.46 24.67 -0.85
N SER A 202 -24.78 25.05 0.39
CA SER A 202 -24.17 24.47 1.59
C SER A 202 -24.59 23.01 1.84
N ARG A 203 -25.70 22.55 1.25
CA ARG A 203 -26.15 21.16 1.38
C ARG A 203 -25.16 20.19 0.76
N VAL A 204 -24.48 20.59 -0.32
CA VAL A 204 -23.42 19.80 -0.96
C VAL A 204 -22.29 19.55 0.03
N TYR A 205 -21.87 20.58 0.78
CA TYR A 205 -20.87 20.40 1.82
C TYR A 205 -21.37 19.47 2.93
N LEU A 206 -22.54 19.76 3.49
CA LEU A 206 -23.09 19.07 4.66
C LEU A 206 -23.48 17.61 4.41
N GLN A 207 -23.83 17.24 3.17
CA GLN A 207 -24.28 15.89 2.83
C GLN A 207 -23.22 15.06 2.13
N THR A 208 -22.26 15.70 1.45
CA THR A 208 -21.30 14.99 0.60
C THR A 208 -19.87 15.26 1.03
N CYS A 209 -19.43 16.52 1.05
CA CYS A 209 -18.01 16.83 1.30
C CYS A 209 -17.57 16.41 2.70
N VAL A 210 -18.37 16.70 3.74
CA VAL A 210 -18.03 16.32 5.13
C VAL A 210 -17.86 14.82 5.29
N GLY A 211 -18.56 14.00 4.49
CA GLY A 211 -18.47 12.55 4.55
C GLY A 211 -17.04 12.05 4.37
N CYS A 212 -16.30 12.61 3.41
CA CYS A 212 -14.89 12.28 3.23
C CYS A 212 -13.99 13.08 4.18
N HIS A 213 -14.22 14.39 4.27
CA HIS A 213 -13.27 15.30 4.90
C HIS A 213 -13.17 15.15 6.43
N SER A 214 -14.28 14.87 7.13
CA SER A 214 -14.27 14.77 8.59
C SER A 214 -13.42 13.60 9.11
N GLY A 215 -13.22 12.56 8.30
CA GLY A 215 -12.30 11.45 8.60
C GLY A 215 -10.90 11.64 8.01
N MET A 216 -10.83 12.00 6.74
CA MET A 216 -9.56 12.11 6.01
C MET A 216 -8.68 13.26 6.48
N ASP A 217 -9.21 14.48 6.62
CA ASP A 217 -8.40 15.67 6.91
C ASP A 217 -7.61 15.57 8.22
N PRO A 218 -8.18 15.11 9.36
CA PRO A 218 -7.39 14.96 10.59
C PRO A 218 -6.31 13.90 10.50
N MET A 219 -6.42 12.90 9.61
CA MET A 219 -5.36 11.90 9.40
C MET A 219 -4.34 12.34 8.36
N ALA A 220 -4.78 12.95 7.25
CA ALA A 220 -3.90 13.48 6.21
C ALA A 220 -2.97 14.60 6.72
N GLN A 221 -3.26 15.18 7.88
CA GLN A 221 -2.34 16.07 8.58
C GLN A 221 -1.00 15.43 8.93
N ALA A 222 -0.92 14.10 9.07
CA ALA A 222 0.35 13.39 9.25
C ALA A 222 1.40 13.69 8.15
N PHE A 223 0.93 14.16 6.99
CA PHE A 223 1.75 14.54 5.85
C PHE A 223 2.07 16.04 5.77
N ALA A 224 1.79 16.83 6.82
CA ALA A 224 1.91 18.30 6.78
C ALA A 224 3.31 18.81 6.46
N TYR A 225 4.34 18.04 6.79
CA TYR A 225 5.75 18.40 6.53
C TYR A 225 6.28 17.86 5.20
N TYR A 226 5.46 17.15 4.43
CA TYR A 226 5.88 16.47 3.19
C TYR A 226 5.44 17.24 1.95
N ASN A 227 6.38 17.53 1.08
CA ASN A 227 6.12 18.01 -0.27
C ASN A 227 6.87 17.15 -1.30
N PHE A 228 6.39 17.18 -2.53
CA PHE A 228 7.14 16.68 -3.67
C PHE A 228 7.41 17.87 -4.57
N ASN A 229 8.67 18.31 -4.59
CA ASN A 229 9.10 19.40 -5.44
C ASN A 229 9.40 18.84 -6.82
N GLY A 230 8.35 18.84 -7.64
CA GLY A 230 8.41 18.23 -8.93
C GLY A 230 7.43 18.83 -9.93
N THR A 231 7.69 18.51 -11.19
CA THR A 231 6.84 18.88 -12.32
C THR A 231 5.96 17.71 -12.72
N VAL A 232 4.73 18.03 -13.11
CA VAL A 232 3.83 17.04 -13.70
C VAL A 232 4.36 16.74 -15.11
N GLY A 233 4.81 15.51 -15.33
CA GLY A 233 5.19 15.02 -16.66
C GLY A 233 4.01 14.32 -17.37
N PRO A 234 4.23 13.85 -18.61
CA PRO A 234 3.24 13.03 -19.31
C PRO A 234 3.06 11.66 -18.60
N GLY A 235 1.80 11.27 -18.36
CA GLY A 235 1.47 9.99 -17.73
C GLY A 235 1.86 9.92 -16.23
N PRO A 236 2.30 8.75 -15.71
CA PRO A 236 2.69 8.61 -14.30
C PRO A 236 4.08 9.19 -13.97
N MET A 237 4.77 9.80 -14.95
CA MET A 237 6.16 10.21 -14.83
C MET A 237 6.28 11.64 -14.30
N ASN A 238 6.05 11.81 -13.00
CA ASN A 238 6.46 13.06 -12.33
C ASN A 238 7.96 13.00 -12.07
N THR A 239 8.63 14.12 -12.25
CA THR A 239 10.06 14.30 -11.95
C THR A 239 10.20 15.27 -10.79
N GLY A 240 11.08 14.99 -9.86
CA GLY A 240 11.26 15.82 -8.67
C GLY A 240 11.88 15.04 -7.54
N THR A 241 11.85 15.60 -6.33
CA THR A 241 12.30 14.94 -5.11
C THR A 241 11.33 15.26 -3.99
N MET A 242 11.29 14.39 -2.97
CA MET A 242 10.60 14.74 -1.74
C MET A 242 11.34 15.84 -0.98
N GLU A 243 10.55 16.75 -0.42
CA GLU A 243 10.96 17.78 0.51
C GLU A 243 10.29 17.49 1.85
N TYR A 244 11.10 17.35 2.90
CA TYR A 244 10.63 17.19 4.26
C TYR A 244 11.13 18.33 5.14
N THR A 245 10.21 19.04 5.77
CA THR A 245 10.50 20.20 6.62
C THR A 245 10.05 19.95 8.05
N GLN A 246 10.91 19.30 8.84
CA GLN A 246 10.57 18.94 10.21
C GLN A 246 10.15 20.16 11.03
N GLY A 247 8.95 20.08 11.62
CA GLY A 247 8.42 21.16 12.45
C GLY A 247 7.89 22.37 11.67
N GLN A 248 7.81 22.30 10.33
CA GLN A 248 7.34 23.39 9.48
C GLN A 248 6.33 22.86 8.46
N VAL A 249 5.08 23.32 8.58
CA VAL A 249 4.01 22.95 7.66
C VAL A 249 4.31 23.45 6.26
N GLN A 250 4.17 22.56 5.28
CA GLN A 250 4.41 22.88 3.87
C GLN A 250 3.41 23.94 3.38
N PRO A 251 3.85 24.97 2.62
CA PRO A 251 2.98 26.06 2.17
C PRO A 251 1.71 25.61 1.45
N LYS A 252 1.75 24.45 0.80
CA LYS A 252 0.59 23.86 0.11
C LYS A 252 -0.60 23.57 1.04
N TYR A 253 -0.40 23.40 2.36
CA TYR A 253 -1.50 23.23 3.31
C TYR A 253 -2.29 24.53 3.58
N LEU A 254 -1.75 25.68 3.17
CA LEU A 254 -2.32 27.01 3.41
C LEU A 254 -2.88 27.66 2.13
N ILE A 255 -2.92 26.93 1.01
CA ILE A 255 -3.51 27.42 -0.24
C ILE A 255 -5.03 27.54 -0.09
N ASN A 256 -5.62 28.45 -0.86
CA ASN A 256 -7.07 28.68 -0.87
C ASN A 256 -7.67 28.97 0.52
N ALA A 257 -6.90 29.57 1.43
CA ALA A 257 -7.35 29.89 2.79
C ALA A 257 -8.62 30.79 2.81
N THR A 258 -8.88 31.51 1.73
CA THR A 258 -10.07 32.35 1.57
C THR A 258 -11.35 31.58 1.22
N ASN A 259 -11.26 30.29 0.87
CA ASN A 259 -12.46 29.47 0.58
C ASN A 259 -13.36 29.32 1.80
N PHE A 260 -12.75 29.17 2.98
CA PHE A 260 -13.43 29.27 4.27
C PHE A 260 -12.45 29.71 5.36
N PRO A 261 -12.35 31.03 5.65
CA PRO A 261 -11.36 31.56 6.59
C PRO A 261 -11.44 30.98 8.01
N PHE A 262 -12.63 30.54 8.43
CA PHE A 262 -12.87 29.90 9.73
C PHE A 262 -12.60 28.38 9.73
N GLY A 263 -12.08 27.83 8.62
CA GLY A 263 -11.68 26.43 8.54
C GLY A 263 -10.43 26.15 9.34
N PHE A 264 -10.10 24.87 9.49
CA PHE A 264 -8.93 24.45 10.25
C PHE A 264 -7.62 24.89 9.56
N VAL A 265 -6.80 25.65 10.28
CA VAL A 265 -5.41 25.97 9.89
C VAL A 265 -4.52 24.85 10.42
N THR A 266 -3.78 24.17 9.55
CA THR A 266 -2.88 23.09 9.95
C THR A 266 -1.63 23.65 10.64
N PRO A 267 -1.39 23.40 11.94
CA PRO A 267 -0.26 23.99 12.67
C PRO A 267 0.97 23.07 12.70
N ASP A 268 0.78 21.76 12.55
CA ASP A 268 1.80 20.71 12.72
C ASP A 268 1.39 19.43 11.98
N ASP A 269 2.12 18.33 12.18
CA ASP A 269 1.83 16.99 11.64
C ASP A 269 1.10 16.06 12.62
N SER A 270 0.43 16.60 13.65
CA SER A 270 -0.42 15.82 14.56
C SER A 270 -1.66 15.27 13.83
N TRP A 271 -2.02 14.03 14.10
CA TRP A 271 -3.18 13.39 13.48
C TRP A 271 -4.05 12.66 14.51
N SER A 272 -5.33 12.50 14.17
CA SER A 272 -6.28 11.71 14.96
C SER A 272 -7.22 10.92 14.05
N ASN A 273 -7.44 9.65 14.38
CA ASN A 273 -8.30 8.75 13.64
C ASN A 273 -9.74 8.82 14.15
N ARG A 274 -10.55 9.68 13.53
CA ARG A 274 -11.98 9.84 13.84
C ARG A 274 -12.83 8.61 13.46
N TRP A 275 -12.29 7.71 12.62
CA TRP A 275 -12.96 6.49 12.18
C TRP A 275 -12.90 5.34 13.19
N ARG A 276 -12.21 5.52 14.33
CA ARG A 276 -12.33 4.61 15.47
C ARG A 276 -13.74 4.56 16.09
N GLN A 277 -14.61 5.47 15.68
CA GLN A 277 -16.01 5.54 16.05
C GLN A 277 -16.87 5.74 14.80
N GLY A 278 -18.18 5.53 14.93
CA GLY A 278 -19.11 5.66 13.80
C GLY A 278 -19.06 4.45 12.88
N VAL A 279 -19.53 4.61 11.65
CA VAL A 279 -19.69 3.50 10.69
C VAL A 279 -18.37 2.86 10.30
N ASN A 280 -17.29 3.65 10.28
CA ASN A 280 -15.94 3.20 9.93
C ASN A 280 -15.18 2.54 11.10
N ALA A 281 -15.79 2.40 12.29
CA ALA A 281 -15.22 1.60 13.36
C ALA A 281 -15.10 0.11 12.97
N SER A 282 -15.96 -0.32 12.02
CA SER A 282 -15.96 -1.65 11.41
C SER A 282 -14.67 -2.00 10.64
N LEU A 283 -13.81 -1.01 10.34
CA LEU A 283 -12.49 -1.25 9.76
C LEU A 283 -11.52 -1.97 10.72
N GLY A 284 -11.92 -2.11 12.00
CA GLY A 284 -11.22 -2.96 12.97
C GLY A 284 -9.89 -2.37 13.44
N TRP A 285 -9.93 -1.12 13.89
CA TRP A 285 -8.75 -0.41 14.41
C TRP A 285 -8.18 -1.07 15.66
N SER A 286 -6.85 -1.19 15.74
CA SER A 286 -6.21 -1.84 16.88
C SER A 286 -6.48 -1.13 18.20
N ALA A 287 -6.98 -1.87 19.20
CA ALA A 287 -7.19 -1.37 20.56
C ALA A 287 -5.87 -1.08 21.31
N SER A 288 -4.73 -1.60 20.84
CA SER A 288 -3.42 -1.35 21.45
C SER A 288 -2.80 -0.01 21.05
N LEU A 289 -3.38 0.68 20.05
CA LEU A 289 -2.89 1.95 19.55
C LEU A 289 -3.81 3.10 20.00
N PRO A 290 -3.25 4.31 20.23
CA PRO A 290 -3.99 5.44 20.78
C PRO A 290 -5.02 6.05 19.81
N GLY A 291 -4.93 5.75 18.52
CA GLY A 291 -5.78 6.40 17.50
C GLY A 291 -5.42 7.85 17.20
N SER A 292 -4.21 8.26 17.57
CA SER A 292 -3.64 9.56 17.29
C SER A 292 -2.11 9.46 17.28
N GLY A 293 -1.45 10.47 16.75
CA GLY A 293 0.01 10.48 16.68
C GLY A 293 0.55 11.71 15.97
N SER A 294 1.79 11.62 15.51
CA SER A 294 2.44 12.67 14.71
C SER A 294 3.27 12.05 13.60
N GLY A 295 3.18 12.64 12.41
CA GLY A 295 3.94 12.23 11.24
C GLY A 295 3.44 10.94 10.57
N ALA A 296 3.84 10.78 9.30
CA ALA A 296 3.42 9.68 8.44
C ALA A 296 3.74 8.29 9.00
N LYS A 297 4.89 8.12 9.67
CA LYS A 297 5.31 6.84 10.27
C LYS A 297 4.28 6.29 11.26
N SER A 298 3.86 7.11 12.22
CA SER A 298 2.91 6.69 13.25
C SER A 298 1.50 6.50 12.68
N LEU A 299 1.11 7.29 11.68
CA LEU A 299 -0.13 7.04 10.93
C LEU A 299 -0.06 5.70 10.20
N GLY A 300 1.08 5.38 9.58
CA GLY A 300 1.32 4.09 8.95
C GLY A 300 1.07 2.93 9.90
N THR A 301 1.62 3.00 11.12
CA THR A 301 1.40 2.01 12.18
C THR A 301 -0.08 1.86 12.56
N GLU A 302 -0.83 2.96 12.66
CA GLU A 302 -2.26 2.95 12.91
C GLU A 302 -3.04 2.24 11.79
N LEU A 303 -2.72 2.56 10.54
CA LEU A 303 -3.42 2.04 9.37
C LEU A 303 -3.16 0.55 9.16
N GLU A 304 -1.88 0.15 9.19
CA GLU A 304 -1.46 -1.24 8.94
C GLU A 304 -1.81 -2.22 10.07
N SER A 305 -2.17 -1.71 11.25
CA SER A 305 -2.65 -2.50 12.39
C SER A 305 -4.16 -2.76 12.38
N SER A 306 -4.89 -2.29 11.35
CA SER A 306 -6.34 -2.51 11.24
C SER A 306 -6.69 -3.87 10.64
N SER A 307 -7.86 -4.41 10.99
CA SER A 307 -8.39 -5.62 10.35
C SER A 307 -8.64 -5.43 8.86
N ALA A 308 -9.10 -4.23 8.45
CA ALA A 308 -9.33 -3.90 7.05
C ALA A 308 -8.04 -3.91 6.21
N PHE A 309 -6.90 -3.51 6.79
CA PHE A 309 -5.60 -3.62 6.12
C PHE A 309 -5.28 -5.07 5.75
N ALA A 310 -5.35 -5.97 6.74
CA ALA A 310 -5.07 -7.39 6.56
C ALA A 310 -6.04 -8.03 5.56
N GLN A 311 -7.34 -7.76 5.71
CA GLN A 311 -8.39 -8.26 4.84
C GLN A 311 -8.22 -7.81 3.39
N CYS A 312 -7.79 -6.57 3.15
CA CYS A 312 -7.52 -6.09 1.81
C CYS A 312 -6.34 -6.82 1.15
N GLN A 313 -5.24 -7.05 1.88
CA GLN A 313 -4.10 -7.80 1.34
C GLN A 313 -4.52 -9.22 0.94
N VAL A 314 -5.27 -9.90 1.80
CA VAL A 314 -5.77 -11.25 1.51
C VAL A 314 -6.74 -11.25 0.33
N THR A 315 -7.65 -10.29 0.25
CA THR A 315 -8.62 -10.19 -0.86
C THR A 315 -7.91 -10.01 -2.20
N LYS A 316 -6.88 -9.15 -2.25
CA LYS A 316 -6.08 -8.93 -3.46
C LYS A 316 -5.34 -10.19 -3.90
N VAL A 317 -4.70 -10.87 -2.95
CA VAL A 317 -3.99 -12.13 -3.24
C VAL A 317 -4.95 -13.23 -3.66
N PHE A 318 -6.09 -13.38 -2.98
CA PHE A 318 -7.13 -14.33 -3.35
C PHE A 318 -7.62 -14.09 -4.78
N GLN A 319 -7.90 -12.84 -5.14
CA GLN A 319 -8.32 -12.48 -6.50
C GLN A 319 -7.25 -12.80 -7.54
N ALA A 320 -5.99 -12.49 -7.24
CA ALA A 320 -4.87 -12.75 -8.16
C ALA A 320 -4.61 -14.25 -8.35
N VAL A 321 -4.74 -15.05 -7.30
CA VAL A 321 -4.43 -16.48 -7.33
C VAL A 321 -5.62 -17.33 -7.75
N CYS A 322 -6.83 -17.00 -7.31
CA CYS A 322 -8.05 -17.74 -7.63
C CYS A 322 -8.81 -17.18 -8.84
N PHE A 323 -8.34 -16.08 -9.44
CA PHE A 323 -8.91 -15.42 -10.63
C PHE A 323 -10.38 -15.02 -10.49
N ARG A 324 -10.82 -14.68 -9.27
CA ARG A 324 -12.19 -14.25 -8.98
C ARG A 324 -12.29 -13.48 -7.66
N ALA A 325 -13.28 -12.60 -7.57
CA ALA A 325 -13.61 -11.91 -6.32
C ALA A 325 -14.27 -12.87 -5.31
N PRO A 326 -14.04 -12.67 -4.00
CA PRO A 326 -14.63 -13.51 -2.96
C PRO A 326 -16.09 -13.13 -2.67
N VAL A 327 -16.98 -13.43 -3.60
CA VAL A 327 -18.40 -13.03 -3.55
C VAL A 327 -19.28 -14.06 -2.87
N SER A 328 -18.95 -15.35 -2.93
CA SER A 328 -19.77 -16.40 -2.32
C SER A 328 -19.49 -16.52 -0.82
N ALA A 329 -20.44 -17.07 -0.05
CA ALA A 329 -20.26 -17.32 1.37
C ALA A 329 -19.05 -18.23 1.67
N ALA A 330 -18.75 -19.19 0.78
CA ALA A 330 -17.57 -20.04 0.89
C ALA A 330 -16.27 -19.26 0.70
N ASP A 331 -16.24 -18.30 -0.23
CA ASP A 331 -15.07 -17.45 -0.45
C ASP A 331 -14.85 -16.49 0.70
N GLN A 332 -15.93 -15.88 1.18
CA GLN A 332 -15.85 -14.96 2.32
C GLN A 332 -15.35 -15.70 3.57
N THR A 333 -15.82 -16.94 3.80
CA THR A 333 -15.29 -17.82 4.85
C THR A 333 -13.80 -18.13 4.63
N THR A 334 -13.41 -18.45 3.40
CA THR A 334 -12.02 -18.76 3.05
C THR A 334 -11.10 -17.56 3.28
N VAL A 335 -11.47 -16.39 2.77
CA VAL A 335 -10.71 -15.15 2.93
C VAL A 335 -10.63 -14.77 4.42
N ALA A 336 -11.72 -14.88 5.19
CA ALA A 336 -11.69 -14.62 6.62
C ALA A 336 -10.72 -15.56 7.36
N ALA A 337 -10.70 -16.85 7.01
CA ALA A 337 -9.77 -17.82 7.60
C ALA A 337 -8.31 -17.50 7.24
N ILE A 338 -8.03 -17.13 5.98
CA ILE A 338 -6.70 -16.71 5.54
C ILE A 338 -6.28 -15.40 6.20
N THR A 339 -7.18 -14.43 6.38
CA THR A 339 -6.92 -13.18 7.10
C THR A 339 -6.53 -13.45 8.55
N ALA A 340 -7.28 -14.30 9.26
CA ALA A 340 -6.93 -14.69 10.63
C ALA A 340 -5.56 -15.38 10.67
N SER A 341 -5.28 -16.27 9.72
CA SER A 341 -3.99 -16.97 9.62
C SER A 341 -2.83 -16.04 9.27
N PHE A 342 -3.06 -15.03 8.44
CA PHE A 342 -2.09 -14.00 8.08
C PHE A 342 -1.70 -13.16 9.29
N GLN A 343 -2.68 -12.72 10.08
CA GLN A 343 -2.44 -11.97 11.31
C GLN A 343 -1.69 -12.82 12.35
N ALA A 344 -2.15 -14.05 12.58
CA ALA A 344 -1.51 -14.98 13.54
C ALA A 344 -0.12 -15.46 13.08
N GLY A 345 0.11 -15.53 11.76
CA GLY A 345 1.37 -15.96 11.13
C GLY A 345 2.45 -14.88 11.07
N GLY A 346 2.23 -13.72 11.71
CA GLY A 346 3.18 -12.61 11.73
C GLY A 346 3.17 -11.78 10.44
N TYR A 347 2.02 -11.69 9.77
CA TYR A 347 1.82 -10.88 8.55
C TYR A 347 2.75 -11.25 7.39
N LYS A 348 3.04 -12.54 7.20
CA LYS A 348 3.85 -13.02 6.08
C LYS A 348 3.02 -13.12 4.81
N LEU A 349 3.14 -12.15 3.89
CA LEU A 349 2.27 -12.10 2.72
C LEU A 349 2.48 -13.30 1.77
N LYS A 350 3.67 -13.91 1.74
CA LYS A 350 3.94 -15.16 1.00
C LYS A 350 3.03 -16.31 1.44
N GLN A 351 2.74 -16.42 2.74
CA GLN A 351 1.82 -17.41 3.29
C GLN A 351 0.41 -17.25 2.71
N VAL A 352 -0.05 -16.01 2.50
CA VAL A 352 -1.37 -15.72 1.91
C VAL A 352 -1.46 -16.25 0.49
N PHE A 353 -0.39 -16.15 -0.32
CA PHE A 353 -0.35 -16.74 -1.66
C PHE A 353 -0.46 -18.27 -1.59
N GLN A 354 0.29 -18.88 -0.67
CA GLN A 354 0.30 -20.33 -0.49
C GLN A 354 -1.08 -20.85 -0.07
N GLN A 355 -1.71 -20.19 0.91
CA GLN A 355 -3.04 -20.54 1.40
C GLN A 355 -4.13 -20.30 0.34
N SER A 356 -4.06 -19.19 -0.40
CA SER A 356 -5.00 -18.92 -1.48
C SER A 356 -4.91 -19.98 -2.57
N ALA A 357 -3.69 -20.37 -2.97
CA ALA A 357 -3.50 -21.41 -3.98
C ALA A 357 -3.95 -22.81 -3.51
N ALA A 358 -3.78 -23.11 -2.22
CA ALA A 358 -4.28 -24.34 -1.60
C ALA A 358 -5.81 -24.35 -1.45
N ALA A 359 -6.45 -23.19 -1.39
CA ALA A 359 -7.92 -23.07 -1.34
C ALA A 359 -8.58 -23.23 -2.73
N CYS A 360 -7.88 -22.92 -3.82
CA CYS A 360 -8.38 -23.07 -5.20
C CYS A 360 -7.47 -23.92 -6.11
N PRO A 361 -7.08 -25.15 -5.70
CA PRO A 361 -5.98 -25.90 -6.33
C PRO A 361 -6.31 -26.46 -7.73
N GLY A 362 -7.60 -26.60 -8.08
CA GLY A 362 -8.08 -27.18 -9.34
C GLY A 362 -9.29 -26.46 -9.95
N GLN A 363 -9.56 -25.23 -9.52
CA GLN A 363 -10.40 -24.31 -10.30
C GLN A 363 -9.55 -23.67 -11.39
#